data_AF-A0A1F8L3N3-F1
#
_entry.id   AF-A0A1F8L3N3-F1
#
_cell.length_a   1.000
_cell.length_b   1.000
_cell.length_c   1.000
_cell.angle_alpha   90.00
_cell.angle_beta   90.00
_cell.angle_gamma   90.00
#
_symmetry.space_group_name_H-M   'P 1'
#
loop_
_entity.id
_entity.type
_entity.pdbx_description
1 polymer ?
#
loop_
_entity_poly.entity_id
_entity_poly.type
_entity_poly.pdbx_seq_one_letter_code
_entity_poly.pdbx_strand_id
1 'polypeptide(L)'
;MPPTRAALRAATLLLAFAASACAGGDPAREYALLTSTYNATYQEVRDALDAGSTLDDLRAALAAMADAEHTFWEGLKRIAFPEAVRLDADHLLRFTAEAEAIAREGATASDWETARAALVRYNYVSEQASAASNRIRVGLGLPGVVTPGPTPGPSPSPSPGP
;
A
#
# COMPACT_ATOMS: atom_id res chain seq x y z
N MET A 1 11.83 -18.23 -15.18
CA MET A 1 12.54 -16.94 -15.17
C MET A 1 12.83 -16.57 -13.73
N PRO A 2 14.03 -16.08 -13.38
CA PRO A 2 14.34 -15.67 -12.02
C PRO A 2 13.51 -14.43 -11.63
N PRO A 3 13.11 -14.27 -10.36
CA PRO A 3 12.43 -13.06 -9.92
C PRO A 3 13.36 -11.86 -10.13
N THR A 4 12.80 -10.73 -10.53
CA THR A 4 13.55 -9.48 -10.67
C THR A 4 14.20 -9.11 -9.33
N ARG A 5 15.33 -8.40 -9.37
CA ARG A 5 16.04 -7.96 -8.15
C ARG A 5 15.13 -7.19 -7.16
N ALA A 6 14.12 -6.51 -7.68
CA ALA A 6 13.10 -5.81 -6.89
C ALA A 6 12.19 -6.79 -6.13
N ALA A 7 11.66 -7.82 -6.80
CA ALA A 7 10.86 -8.86 -6.16
C ALA A 7 11.66 -9.64 -5.10
N LEU A 8 12.94 -9.92 -5.36
CA LEU A 8 13.83 -10.57 -4.39
C LEU A 8 14.08 -9.71 -3.15
N ARG A 9 14.20 -8.38 -3.31
CA ARG A 9 14.43 -7.45 -2.20
C ARG A 9 13.17 -7.17 -1.39
N ALA A 10 12.02 -6.98 -2.05
CA ALA A 10 10.73 -6.86 -1.40
C ALA A 10 10.39 -8.13 -0.59
N ALA A 11 10.62 -9.32 -1.15
CA ALA A 11 10.46 -10.59 -0.43
C ALA A 11 11.41 -10.69 0.78
N THR A 12 12.63 -10.18 0.67
CA THR A 12 13.61 -10.18 1.79
C THR A 12 13.16 -9.27 2.94
N LEU A 13 12.60 -8.10 2.62
CA LEU A 13 12.04 -7.17 3.63
C LEU A 13 10.78 -7.73 4.28
N LEU A 14 9.91 -8.40 3.51
CA LEU A 14 8.73 -9.09 4.01
C LEU A 14 9.07 -10.23 4.98
N LEU A 15 10.13 -11.01 4.69
CA LEU A 15 10.64 -12.04 5.60
C LEU A 15 11.22 -11.44 6.90
N ALA A 16 11.92 -10.31 6.82
CA ALA A 16 12.43 -9.62 8.01
C ALA A 16 11.28 -9.08 8.89
N PHE A 17 10.18 -8.68 8.26
CA PHE A 17 8.99 -8.16 8.95
C PHE A 17 8.24 -9.24 9.75
N ALA A 18 8.03 -10.43 9.16
CA ALA A 18 7.35 -11.54 9.82
C ALA A 18 8.07 -12.00 11.11
N ALA A 19 9.38 -11.77 11.23
CA ALA A 19 10.19 -12.13 12.38
C ALA A 19 10.09 -11.16 13.57
N SER A 20 9.52 -9.95 13.39
CA SER A 20 9.63 -8.86 14.38
C SER A 20 8.34 -8.52 15.14
N ALA A 21 7.24 -9.24 14.90
CA ALA A 21 5.96 -9.03 15.58
C ALA A 21 5.94 -9.71 16.97
N CYS A 22 6.56 -9.09 17.97
CA CYS A 22 6.36 -9.44 19.37
C CYS A 22 5.00 -8.90 19.84
N ALA A 23 4.11 -9.82 20.22
CA ALA A 23 2.78 -9.55 20.72
C ALA A 23 2.78 -9.00 22.17
N GLY A 24 2.07 -7.90 22.41
CA GLY A 24 1.65 -7.47 23.75
C GLY A 24 2.00 -6.03 24.15
N GLY A 25 2.29 -5.14 23.20
CA GLY A 25 2.75 -3.77 23.45
C GLY A 25 1.70 -2.68 23.21
N ASP A 26 2.12 -1.43 23.40
CA ASP A 26 1.36 -0.21 23.08
C ASP A 26 0.94 -0.20 21.59
N PRO A 27 -0.36 -0.10 21.27
CA PRO A 27 -0.86 -0.15 19.90
C PRO A 27 -0.29 0.97 19.02
N ALA A 28 0.06 2.13 19.59
CA ALA A 28 0.68 3.22 18.84
C ALA A 28 2.08 2.80 18.34
N ARG A 29 2.86 2.14 19.18
CA ARG A 29 4.20 1.65 18.83
C ARG A 29 4.13 0.51 17.81
N GLU A 30 3.24 -0.46 18.03
CA GLU A 30 3.05 -1.59 17.11
C GLU A 30 2.63 -1.09 15.72
N TYR A 31 1.68 -0.16 15.66
CA TYR A 31 1.21 0.44 14.43
C TYR A 31 2.27 1.27 13.72
N ALA A 32 3.07 2.05 14.46
CA ALA A 32 4.17 2.83 13.88
C ALA A 32 5.24 1.94 13.23
N LEU A 33 5.61 0.82 13.88
CA LEU A 33 6.56 -0.14 13.33
C LEU A 33 6.01 -0.81 12.07
N LEU A 34 4.79 -1.34 12.15
CA LEU A 34 4.08 -1.97 11.04
C LEU A 34 4.00 -1.07 9.80
N THR A 35 3.55 0.18 9.97
CA THR A 35 3.45 1.14 8.86
C THR A 35 4.80 1.56 8.31
N SER A 36 5.84 1.67 9.15
CA SER A 36 7.17 2.06 8.68
C SER A 36 7.80 1.01 7.75
N THR A 37 7.67 -0.28 8.07
CA THR A 37 8.19 -1.36 7.24
C THR A 37 7.40 -1.55 5.95
N TYR A 38 6.07 -1.45 6.03
CA TYR A 38 5.22 -1.51 4.84
C TYR A 38 5.56 -0.39 3.85
N ASN A 39 5.69 0.86 4.33
CA ASN A 39 6.04 2.00 3.49
C ASN A 39 7.40 1.86 2.80
N ALA A 40 8.42 1.33 3.50
CA ALA A 40 9.73 1.07 2.91
C ALA A 40 9.65 0.05 1.77
N THR A 41 8.88 -1.03 1.97
CA THR A 41 8.65 -2.06 0.96
C THR A 41 7.93 -1.50 -0.28
N TYR A 42 6.92 -0.65 -0.07
CA TYR A 42 6.15 -0.05 -1.16
C TYR A 42 6.99 0.91 -2.03
N GLN A 43 7.84 1.74 -1.40
CA GLN A 43 8.71 2.66 -2.13
C GLN A 43 9.69 1.91 -3.04
N GLU A 44 10.29 0.81 -2.57
CA GLU A 44 11.19 0.00 -3.40
C GLU A 44 10.50 -0.62 -4.62
N VAL A 45 9.24 -1.05 -4.47
CA VAL A 45 8.46 -1.59 -5.61
C VAL A 45 8.11 -0.50 -6.60
N ARG A 46 7.78 0.70 -6.14
CA ARG A 46 7.47 1.85 -6.99
C ARG A 46 8.69 2.31 -7.80
N ASP A 47 9.84 2.47 -7.16
CA ASP A 47 11.08 2.88 -7.83
C ASP A 47 11.49 1.88 -8.92
N ALA A 48 11.19 0.58 -8.73
CA ALA A 48 11.45 -0.45 -9.72
C ALA A 48 10.53 -0.39 -10.95
N LEU A 49 9.31 0.15 -10.81
CA LEU A 49 8.34 0.31 -11.91
C LEU A 49 8.65 1.52 -12.81
N ASP A 50 9.22 2.58 -12.26
CA ASP A 50 9.53 3.81 -13.03
C ASP A 50 10.75 3.66 -13.97
N ALA A 51 11.55 2.60 -13.83
CA ALA A 51 12.79 2.38 -14.59
C ALA A 51 12.62 1.75 -15.99
N GLY A 52 11.38 1.57 -16.47
CA GLY A 52 11.07 0.94 -17.76
C GLY A 52 10.82 -0.56 -17.61
N SER A 53 9.55 -0.93 -17.44
CA SER A 53 9.13 -2.29 -17.10
C SER A 53 8.53 -3.03 -18.29
N THR A 54 8.91 -4.29 -18.46
CA THR A 54 8.17 -5.25 -19.30
C THR A 54 6.88 -5.71 -18.60
N LEU A 55 5.98 -6.41 -19.32
CA LEU A 55 4.79 -7.03 -18.72
C LEU A 55 5.14 -7.95 -17.55
N ASP A 56 6.20 -8.74 -17.68
CA ASP A 56 6.61 -9.65 -16.62
C ASP A 56 7.17 -8.89 -15.40
N ASP A 57 7.81 -7.74 -15.61
CA ASP A 57 8.26 -6.87 -14.52
C ASP A 57 7.08 -6.26 -13.75
N LEU A 58 6.05 -5.78 -14.47
CA LEU A 58 4.84 -5.24 -13.83
C LEU A 58 4.07 -6.33 -13.08
N ARG A 59 3.93 -7.53 -13.65
CA ARG A 59 3.31 -8.67 -12.96
C ARG A 59 4.07 -9.04 -11.69
N ALA A 60 5.41 -9.07 -11.76
CA ALA A 60 6.26 -9.36 -10.61
C ALA A 60 6.13 -8.29 -9.52
N ALA A 61 6.04 -7.01 -9.90
CA ALA A 61 5.80 -5.91 -8.97
C ALA A 61 4.42 -6.03 -8.30
N LEU A 62 3.37 -6.33 -9.09
CA LEU A 62 2.01 -6.55 -8.57
C LEU A 62 1.93 -7.75 -7.63
N ALA A 63 2.67 -8.83 -7.91
CA ALA A 63 2.80 -9.96 -6.98
C ALA A 63 3.46 -9.54 -5.67
N ALA A 64 4.55 -8.78 -5.73
CA ALA A 64 5.24 -8.28 -4.54
C ALA A 64 4.35 -7.31 -3.73
N MET A 65 3.56 -6.47 -4.39
CA MET A 65 2.57 -5.61 -3.74
C MET A 65 1.49 -6.43 -3.04
N ALA A 66 0.96 -7.47 -3.68
CA ALA A 66 -0.01 -8.36 -3.06
C ALA A 66 0.53 -9.03 -1.78
N ASP A 67 1.77 -9.53 -1.81
CA ASP A 67 2.39 -10.16 -0.63
C ASP A 67 2.66 -9.14 0.49
N ALA A 68 2.99 -7.90 0.12
CA ALA A 68 3.15 -6.80 1.06
C ALA A 68 1.83 -6.41 1.73
N GLU A 69 0.76 -6.24 0.96
CA GLU A 69 -0.58 -5.98 1.48
C GLU A 69 -1.04 -7.10 2.40
N HIS A 70 -0.85 -8.36 1.98
CA HIS A 70 -1.23 -9.52 2.79
C HIS A 70 -0.53 -9.52 4.16
N THR A 71 0.78 -9.28 4.15
CA THR A 71 1.58 -9.25 5.37
C THR A 71 1.18 -8.08 6.28
N PHE A 72 0.92 -6.91 5.68
CA PHE A 72 0.45 -5.73 6.41
C PHE A 72 -0.94 -5.98 7.03
N TRP A 73 -1.86 -6.58 6.28
CA TRP A 73 -3.19 -6.95 6.74
C TRP A 73 -3.15 -7.92 7.92
N GLU A 74 -2.33 -8.97 7.84
CA GLU A 74 -2.11 -9.91 8.94
C GLU A 74 -1.52 -9.22 10.17
N GLY A 75 -0.62 -8.25 9.97
CA GLY A 75 -0.09 -7.41 11.04
C GLY A 75 -1.16 -6.55 11.71
N LEU A 76 -1.99 -5.86 10.91
CA LEU A 76 -3.06 -4.99 11.40
C LEU A 76 -4.04 -5.73 12.30
N LYS A 77 -4.45 -6.95 11.92
CA LYS A 77 -5.39 -7.77 12.71
C LYS A 77 -4.88 -8.13 14.11
N ARG A 78 -3.57 -8.09 14.33
CA ARG A 78 -2.96 -8.44 15.61
C ARG A 78 -2.91 -7.27 16.58
N ILE A 79 -3.07 -6.04 16.07
CA ILE A 79 -3.04 -4.83 16.89
C ILE A 79 -4.38 -4.67 17.61
N ALA A 80 -4.33 -4.52 18.93
CA ALA A 80 -5.49 -4.21 19.75
C ALA A 80 -5.80 -2.71 19.67
N PHE A 81 -6.47 -2.28 18.60
CA PHE A 81 -6.84 -0.88 18.42
C PHE A 81 -7.84 -0.39 19.48
N PRO A 82 -7.64 0.83 20.04
CA PRO A 82 -8.61 1.41 20.96
C PRO A 82 -9.91 1.77 20.23
N GLU A 83 -11.04 1.82 20.96
CA GLU A 83 -12.37 2.07 20.39
C GLU A 83 -12.43 3.34 19.53
N ALA A 84 -11.69 4.39 19.92
CA ALA A 84 -11.64 5.66 19.23
C ALA A 84 -11.18 5.58 17.76
N VAL A 85 -10.41 4.56 17.38
CA VAL A 85 -9.91 4.37 16.00
C VAL A 85 -10.41 3.07 15.36
N ARG A 86 -11.28 2.32 16.02
CA ARG A 86 -11.71 0.99 15.56
C ARG A 86 -12.39 1.04 14.20
N LEU A 87 -13.26 2.02 13.97
CA LEU A 87 -13.91 2.21 12.66
C LEU A 87 -12.89 2.49 11.54
N ASP A 88 -11.86 3.28 11.83
CA ASP A 88 -10.80 3.54 10.85
C ASP A 88 -9.90 2.32 10.62
N ALA A 89 -9.65 1.52 11.65
CA ALA A 89 -8.96 0.24 11.52
C ALA A 89 -9.76 -0.77 10.65
N ASP A 90 -11.09 -0.84 10.83
CA ASP A 90 -11.96 -1.67 9.99
C ASP A 90 -11.93 -1.20 8.52
N HIS A 91 -11.95 0.12 8.28
CA HIS A 91 -11.79 0.68 6.94
C HIS A 91 -10.43 0.35 6.34
N LEU A 92 -9.35 0.50 7.11
CA LEU A 92 -7.99 0.18 6.65
C LEU A 92 -7.87 -1.31 6.29
N LEU A 93 -8.34 -2.21 7.15
CA LEU A 93 -8.35 -3.65 6.89
C LEU A 93 -9.11 -3.99 5.59
N ARG A 94 -10.25 -3.34 5.34
CA ARG A 94 -11.01 -3.54 4.11
C ARG A 94 -10.24 -3.07 2.88
N PHE A 95 -9.70 -1.85 2.90
CA PHE A 95 -8.98 -1.30 1.74
C PHE A 95 -7.67 -2.06 1.46
N THR A 96 -6.94 -2.47 2.49
CA THR A 96 -5.75 -3.33 2.34
C THR A 96 -6.11 -4.68 1.71
N ALA A 97 -7.21 -5.32 2.13
CA ALA A 97 -7.66 -6.58 1.52
C ALA A 97 -8.11 -6.41 0.06
N GLU A 98 -8.77 -5.30 -0.26
CA GLU A 98 -9.15 -4.96 -1.64
C GLU A 98 -7.93 -4.68 -2.52
N ALA A 99 -6.94 -3.93 -2.00
CA ALA A 99 -5.67 -3.67 -2.67
C ALA A 99 -4.91 -4.99 -2.95
N GLU A 100 -4.85 -5.90 -1.97
CA GLU A 100 -4.27 -7.23 -2.15
C GLU A 100 -4.93 -7.97 -3.33
N ALA A 101 -6.27 -8.02 -3.36
CA ALA A 101 -7.01 -8.74 -4.39
C ALA A 101 -6.75 -8.16 -5.79
N ILE A 102 -6.75 -6.83 -5.93
CA ILE A 102 -6.46 -6.14 -7.20
C ILE A 102 -5.01 -6.42 -7.65
N ALA A 103 -4.05 -6.38 -6.72
CA ALA A 103 -2.66 -6.67 -7.02
C ALA A 103 -2.48 -8.12 -7.49
N ARG A 104 -3.15 -9.09 -6.86
CA ARG A 104 -3.16 -10.50 -7.31
C ARG A 104 -3.78 -10.66 -8.70
N GLU A 105 -4.88 -9.97 -8.98
CA GLU A 105 -5.50 -9.94 -10.31
C GLU A 105 -4.48 -9.47 -11.36
N GLY A 106 -3.87 -8.31 -11.13
CA GLY A 106 -2.90 -7.71 -12.04
C GLY A 106 -1.63 -8.55 -12.23
N ALA A 107 -1.18 -9.27 -11.21
CA ALA A 107 -0.03 -10.18 -11.30
C ALA A 107 -0.26 -11.35 -12.28
N THR A 108 -1.52 -11.70 -12.54
CA THR A 108 -1.91 -12.79 -13.46
C THR A 108 -2.43 -12.31 -14.81
N ALA A 109 -2.56 -10.99 -14.99
CA ALA A 109 -3.10 -10.36 -16.19
C ALA A 109 -2.38 -10.81 -17.46
N SER A 110 -3.06 -11.16 -18.55
CA SER A 110 -2.47 -11.69 -19.80
C SER A 110 -1.67 -10.67 -20.62
N ASP A 111 -1.95 -9.39 -20.44
CA ASP A 111 -1.47 -8.29 -21.27
C ASP A 111 -1.19 -7.03 -20.44
N TRP A 112 -0.52 -6.08 -21.08
CA TRP A 112 -0.08 -4.84 -20.46
C TRP A 112 -1.22 -3.94 -20.03
N GLU A 113 -2.31 -3.89 -20.80
CA GLU A 113 -3.43 -3.02 -20.52
C GLU A 113 -4.17 -3.46 -19.26
N THR A 114 -4.42 -4.76 -19.13
CA THR A 114 -5.04 -5.36 -17.95
C THR A 114 -4.17 -5.20 -16.71
N ALA A 115 -2.86 -5.46 -16.81
CA ALA A 115 -1.93 -5.27 -15.70
C ALA A 115 -1.86 -3.80 -15.25
N ARG A 116 -1.84 -2.85 -16.21
CA ARG A 116 -1.84 -1.41 -15.93
C ARG A 116 -3.15 -0.95 -15.31
N ALA A 117 -4.30 -1.46 -15.78
CA ALA A 117 -5.60 -1.14 -15.21
C ALA A 117 -5.73 -1.64 -13.76
N ALA A 118 -5.14 -2.80 -13.43
CA ALA A 118 -5.03 -3.26 -12.05
C ALA A 118 -4.16 -2.31 -11.21
N LEU A 119 -2.99 -1.89 -11.70
CA LEU A 119 -2.14 -0.92 -10.99
C LEU A 119 -2.85 0.41 -10.69
N VAL A 120 -3.64 0.93 -11.64
CA VAL A 120 -4.42 2.16 -11.43
C VAL A 120 -5.47 1.98 -10.34
N ARG A 121 -6.23 0.88 -10.38
CA ARG A 121 -7.22 0.56 -9.34
C ARG A 121 -6.55 0.37 -7.98
N TYR A 122 -5.41 -0.31 -7.94
CA TYR A 122 -4.61 -0.52 -6.74
C TYR A 122 -4.24 0.82 -6.11
N ASN A 123 -3.63 1.74 -6.88
CA ASN A 123 -3.25 3.06 -6.38
C ASN A 123 -4.44 3.85 -5.80
N TYR A 124 -5.61 3.79 -6.46
CA TYR A 124 -6.83 4.44 -5.96
C TYR A 124 -7.29 3.88 -4.61
N VAL A 125 -7.22 2.56 -4.41
CA VAL A 125 -7.56 1.93 -3.13
C VAL A 125 -6.48 2.22 -2.07
N SER A 126 -5.19 2.22 -2.44
CA SER A 126 -4.08 2.56 -1.55
C SER A 126 -4.14 4.01 -1.04
N GLU A 127 -4.69 4.94 -1.82
CA GLU A 127 -4.97 6.31 -1.35
C GLU A 127 -6.04 6.33 -0.25
N GLN A 128 -7.10 5.53 -0.40
CA GLN A 128 -8.14 5.39 0.63
C GLN A 128 -7.60 4.71 1.90
N ALA A 129 -6.78 3.67 1.73
CA ALA A 129 -6.06 3.02 2.83
C ALA A 129 -5.14 4.02 3.55
N SER A 130 -4.42 4.87 2.80
CA SER A 130 -3.55 5.92 3.36
C SER A 130 -4.34 6.95 4.18
N ALA A 131 -5.52 7.36 3.70
CA ALA A 131 -6.38 8.27 4.44
C ALA A 131 -6.89 7.66 5.76
N ALA A 132 -7.33 6.39 5.75
CA ALA A 132 -7.71 5.67 6.97
C ALA A 132 -6.52 5.51 7.92
N SER A 133 -5.36 5.13 7.37
CA SER A 133 -4.11 4.99 8.12
C SER A 133 -3.71 6.28 8.83
N ASN A 134 -3.83 7.44 8.16
CA ASN A 134 -3.52 8.72 8.77
C ASN A 134 -4.45 9.06 9.94
N ARG A 135 -5.76 8.74 9.84
CA ARG A 135 -6.70 8.92 10.95
C ARG A 135 -6.34 8.03 12.14
N ILE A 136 -5.95 6.78 11.91
CA ILE A 136 -5.45 5.88 12.95
C ILE A 136 -4.20 6.47 13.62
N ARG A 137 -3.21 6.96 12.84
CA ARG A 137 -2.00 7.59 13.40
C ARG A 137 -2.36 8.72 14.37
N VAL A 138 -3.17 9.67 13.91
CA VAL A 138 -3.59 10.81 14.73
C VAL A 138 -4.36 10.35 15.96
N GLY A 139 -5.29 9.40 15.82
CA GLY A 139 -6.07 8.87 16.94
C GLY A 139 -5.26 8.06 17.95
N LEU A 140 -4.11 7.50 17.54
CA LEU A 140 -3.13 6.88 18.42
C LEU A 140 -2.12 7.89 19.01
N GLY A 141 -2.29 9.19 18.74
CA GLY A 141 -1.38 10.24 19.21
C GLY A 141 -0.04 10.31 18.46
N LEU A 142 0.07 9.62 17.32
CA LEU A 142 1.24 9.70 16.43
C LEU A 142 1.13 10.92 15.50
N PRO A 143 2.26 11.47 15.02
CA PRO A 143 2.24 12.49 14.00
C PRO A 143 1.51 11.99 12.74
N GLY A 144 0.52 12.77 12.31
CA GLY A 144 -0.13 12.57 11.02
C GLY A 144 0.89 12.71 9.89
N VAL A 145 0.71 11.93 8.83
CA VAL A 145 1.47 12.10 7.59
C VAL A 145 0.65 13.05 6.73
N VAL A 146 1.23 14.19 6.37
CA VAL A 146 0.60 15.09 5.40
C VAL A 146 0.68 14.40 4.05
N THR A 147 -0.36 13.66 3.66
CA THR A 147 -0.54 13.27 2.26
C THR A 147 -0.66 14.56 1.46
N PRO A 148 0.16 14.78 0.42
CA PRO A 148 -0.11 15.84 -0.55
C PRO A 148 -1.56 15.63 -1.00
N GLY A 149 -2.41 16.64 -0.79
CA GLY A 149 -3.79 16.57 -1.27
C GLY A 149 -3.80 16.30 -2.79
N PRO A 150 -4.91 15.77 -3.34
CA PRO A 150 -5.03 15.59 -4.78
C PRO A 150 -4.65 16.91 -5.45
N THR A 151 -3.65 16.89 -6.34
CA THR A 151 -3.33 18.04 -7.17
C THR A 151 -4.64 18.48 -7.82
N PRO A 152 -5.12 19.72 -7.60
CA PRO A 152 -6.29 20.20 -8.31
C PRO A 152 -6.01 20.03 -9.81
N GLY A 153 -6.82 19.22 -10.49
CA GLY A 153 -6.75 19.11 -11.94
C GLY A 153 -6.80 20.51 -12.56
N PRO A 154 -6.15 20.72 -13.72
CA PRO A 154 -6.07 22.03 -14.34
C PRO A 154 -7.47 22.64 -14.43
N SER A 155 -7.65 23.75 -13.74
CA SER A 155 -8.89 24.54 -13.79
C SER A 155 -9.17 24.84 -15.27
N PRO A 156 -10.38 24.58 -15.79
CA PRO A 156 -10.70 24.89 -17.17
C PRO A 156 -10.50 26.40 -17.37
N SER A 157 -9.51 26.74 -18.20
CA SER A 157 -9.24 28.12 -18.59
C SER A 157 -10.51 28.69 -19.22
N PRO A 158 -11.05 29.83 -18.76
CA PRO A 158 -12.20 30.43 -19.43
C PRO A 158 -11.78 30.82 -20.85
N SER A 159 -12.40 30.18 -21.85
CA SER A 159 -12.32 30.61 -23.24
C SER A 159 -12.79 32.06 -23.33
N PRO A 160 -12.05 32.96 -24.01
CA PRO A 160 -12.58 34.27 -24.36
C PRO A 160 -13.73 34.05 -25.35
N GLY A 161 -14.94 34.44 -24.95
CA GLY A 161 -16.09 34.51 -25.86
C GLY A 161 -15.89 35.58 -26.94
N PRO A 162 -16.63 35.47 -28.06
CA PRO A 162 -16.40 36.18 -29.33
C PRO A 162 -16.51 37.71 -29.25
#